data_AF-A0A1M5TVQ7-F1
#
_entry.id   AF-A0A1M5TVQ7-F1
#
_cell.length_a   1.000
_cell.length_b   1.000
_cell.length_c   1.000
_cell.angle_alpha   90.00
_cell.angle_beta   90.00
_cell.angle_gamma   90.00
#
_symmetry.space_group_name_H-M   'P 1'
#
loop_
_entity.id
_entity.type
_entity.pdbx_description
1 polymer ?
#
loop_
_entity_poly.entity_id
_entity_poly.type
_entity_poly.pdbx_seq_one_letter_code
_entity_poly.pdbx_strand_id
1 'polypeptide(L)'
;MIGLILGTSEGKTLLSLLNEFTEDIFITTATSYGGELLKEYKYKILNTTPLDLEKIKEKIKENEIKILIDASHPYALEVTKNAIAACEECNIEYFRYERPSIVEKYKDNPNVITVESYEELGKHLSKIRGTILNTTGSRNIKRILDLNLPNPIIHRVLPTLKVMEELDELGLKPESIVAMKGPISYELNKAFIREHSAEAILTKDSGIQGGTEEKILAAIDSNIKIFVVDRVNSIKPNQFGNAEELIRFIRNKFY
;
A
#
# COMPACT_ATOMS: atom_id res chain seq x y z
N MET A 1 5.92 -24.86 11.70
CA MET A 1 4.99 -24.05 10.88
C MET A 1 5.61 -22.72 10.47
N ILE A 2 5.26 -22.24 9.27
CA ILE A 2 5.54 -20.87 8.80
C ILE A 2 4.33 -19.98 9.11
N GLY A 3 4.53 -18.81 9.71
CA GLY A 3 3.51 -17.77 9.79
C GLY A 3 3.63 -16.81 8.61
N LEU A 4 2.51 -16.44 7.98
CA LEU A 4 2.46 -15.47 6.87
C LEU A 4 1.41 -14.39 7.14
N ILE A 5 1.85 -13.15 7.34
CA ILE A 5 0.96 -11.98 7.37
C ILE A 5 0.74 -11.51 5.93
N LEU A 6 -0.50 -11.55 5.45
CA LEU A 6 -0.84 -11.25 4.07
C LEU A 6 -1.74 -10.01 4.01
N GLY A 7 -1.19 -8.92 3.47
CA GLY A 7 -1.92 -7.65 3.29
C GLY A 7 -1.73 -7.00 1.92
N THR A 8 -1.05 -7.69 1.01
CA THR A 8 -0.79 -7.26 -0.36
C THR A 8 -1.18 -8.36 -1.33
N SER A 9 -1.46 -7.96 -2.57
CA SER A 9 -1.60 -8.87 -3.69
C SER A 9 -0.38 -9.75 -3.92
N GLU A 10 0.82 -9.21 -3.72
CA GLU A 10 2.11 -9.90 -3.84
C GLU A 10 2.29 -10.97 -2.76
N GLY A 11 1.61 -10.83 -1.61
CA GLY A 11 1.55 -11.89 -0.61
C GLY A 11 0.94 -13.19 -1.14
N LYS A 12 0.12 -13.14 -2.19
CA LYS A 12 -0.37 -14.34 -2.89
C LYS A 12 0.73 -15.03 -3.70
N THR A 13 1.60 -14.24 -4.33
CA THR A 13 2.78 -14.77 -5.03
C THR A 13 3.70 -15.50 -4.04
N LEU A 14 3.95 -14.91 -2.87
CA LEU A 14 4.69 -15.58 -1.80
C LEU A 14 4.04 -16.89 -1.36
N LEU A 15 2.72 -16.89 -1.15
CA LEU A 15 2.00 -18.10 -0.77
C LEU A 15 2.10 -19.18 -1.84
N SER A 16 1.97 -18.81 -3.12
CA SER A 16 2.16 -19.74 -4.24
C SER A 16 3.54 -20.39 -4.21
N LEU A 17 4.60 -19.59 -4.03
CA LEU A 17 5.98 -20.06 -3.98
C LEU A 17 6.23 -20.94 -2.74
N LEU A 18 5.63 -20.62 -1.58
CA LEU A 18 5.69 -21.47 -0.39
C LEU A 18 5.01 -22.83 -0.62
N ASN A 19 3.86 -22.85 -1.30
CA ASN A 19 3.10 -24.06 -1.63
C ASN A 19 3.85 -25.04 -2.54
N GLU A 20 4.97 -24.63 -3.16
CA GLU A 20 5.85 -25.54 -3.90
C GLU A 20 6.59 -26.53 -2.99
N PHE A 21 6.75 -26.23 -1.70
CA PHE A 21 7.49 -27.10 -0.77
C PHE A 21 6.84 -27.25 0.61
N THR A 22 5.80 -26.48 0.95
CA THR A 22 5.08 -26.68 2.22
C THR A 22 3.64 -26.17 2.19
N GLU A 23 2.78 -26.84 2.94
CA GLU A 23 1.41 -26.38 3.27
C GLU A 23 1.23 -26.16 4.79
N ASP A 24 2.28 -26.40 5.59
CA ASP A 24 2.30 -26.17 7.05
C ASP A 24 2.49 -24.66 7.33
N ILE A 25 1.46 -23.89 6.93
CA ILE A 25 1.43 -22.43 6.93
C ILE A 25 0.22 -21.94 7.72
N PHE A 26 0.47 -21.06 8.68
CA PHE A 26 -0.53 -20.20 9.32
C PHE A 26 -0.60 -18.88 8.55
N ILE A 27 -1.75 -18.56 7.99
CA ILE A 27 -1.98 -17.29 7.29
C ILE A 27 -2.82 -16.36 8.17
N THR A 28 -2.45 -15.10 8.22
CA THR A 28 -3.28 -14.05 8.83
C THR A 28 -3.53 -12.90 7.87
N THR A 29 -4.80 -12.52 7.72
CA THR A 29 -5.28 -11.37 6.95
C THR A 29 -6.17 -10.51 7.85
N ALA A 30 -6.25 -9.21 7.57
CA ALA A 30 -7.06 -8.30 8.39
C ALA A 30 -8.57 -8.36 8.11
N THR A 31 -9.01 -9.07 7.06
CA THR A 31 -10.42 -9.09 6.63
C THR A 31 -10.84 -10.44 6.06
N SER A 32 -12.13 -10.77 6.21
CA SER A 32 -12.75 -11.96 5.62
C SER A 32 -12.58 -12.02 4.09
N TYR A 33 -12.72 -10.87 3.41
CA TYR A 33 -12.49 -10.76 1.97
C TYR A 33 -11.06 -11.16 1.57
N GLY A 34 -10.06 -10.78 2.37
CA GLY A 34 -8.68 -11.21 2.17
C GLY A 34 -8.55 -12.74 2.21
N GLY A 35 -9.23 -13.39 3.15
CA GLY A 35 -9.31 -14.85 3.24
C GLY A 35 -10.01 -15.50 2.04
N GLU A 36 -11.10 -14.91 1.54
CA GLU A 36 -11.80 -15.47 0.37
C GLU A 36 -10.94 -15.53 -0.88
N LEU A 37 -10.01 -14.59 -1.02
CA LEU A 37 -9.06 -14.53 -2.13
C LEU A 37 -7.98 -15.61 -2.07
N LEU A 38 -7.94 -16.42 -1.01
CA LEU A 38 -6.94 -17.46 -0.78
C LEU A 38 -7.52 -18.87 -0.93
N LYS A 39 -8.81 -19.03 -1.25
CA LYS A 39 -9.51 -20.34 -1.32
C LYS A 39 -8.84 -21.38 -2.23
N GLU A 40 -8.10 -20.93 -3.25
CA GLU A 40 -7.41 -21.80 -4.21
C GLU A 40 -5.98 -22.18 -3.77
N TYR A 41 -5.48 -21.60 -2.67
CA TYR A 41 -4.13 -21.85 -2.14
C TYR A 41 -4.14 -22.87 -1.02
N LYS A 42 -2.99 -23.49 -0.76
CA LYS A 42 -2.82 -24.48 0.31
C LYS A 42 -2.31 -23.81 1.59
N TYR A 43 -2.99 -24.04 2.69
CA TYR A 43 -2.55 -23.60 4.02
C TYR A 43 -3.22 -24.45 5.08
N LYS A 44 -2.60 -24.52 6.25
CA LYS A 44 -3.11 -25.32 7.37
C LYS A 44 -4.12 -24.54 8.19
N ILE A 45 -3.86 -23.24 8.42
CA ILE A 45 -4.66 -22.40 9.31
C ILE A 45 -4.81 -21.01 8.69
N LEU A 46 -6.01 -20.44 8.76
CA LEU A 46 -6.31 -19.09 8.30
C LEU A 46 -7.00 -18.29 9.39
N ASN A 47 -6.45 -17.12 9.68
CA ASN A 47 -7.09 -16.07 10.45
C ASN A 47 -7.47 -14.89 9.53
N THR A 48 -8.68 -14.37 9.70
CA THR A 48 -9.24 -13.25 8.90
C THR A 48 -9.58 -12.02 9.74
N THR A 49 -9.08 -11.97 10.97
CA THR A 49 -9.29 -10.86 11.90
C THR A 49 -7.98 -10.11 12.18
N PRO A 50 -8.01 -8.79 12.43
CA PRO A 50 -6.82 -8.06 12.83
C PRO A 50 -6.21 -8.63 14.12
N LEU A 51 -4.88 -8.77 14.14
CA LEU A 51 -4.13 -9.23 15.31
C LEU A 51 -3.30 -8.07 15.88
N ASP A 52 -3.47 -7.83 17.17
CA ASP A 52 -2.57 -7.00 17.98
C ASP A 52 -1.35 -7.82 18.44
N LEU A 53 -0.40 -7.17 19.11
CA LEU A 53 0.84 -7.80 19.60
C LEU A 53 0.59 -9.09 20.38
N GLU A 54 -0.31 -9.06 21.37
CA GLU A 54 -0.57 -10.22 22.23
C GLU A 54 -1.20 -11.37 21.47
N LYS A 55 -2.12 -11.10 20.54
CA LYS A 55 -2.70 -12.14 19.68
C LYS A 55 -1.70 -12.72 18.69
N ILE A 56 -0.76 -11.93 18.18
CA ILE A 56 0.32 -12.47 17.33
C ILE A 56 1.17 -13.46 18.15
N LYS A 57 1.54 -13.10 19.39
CA LYS A 57 2.29 -13.98 20.31
C LYS A 57 1.53 -15.26 20.64
N GLU A 58 0.23 -15.16 20.92
CA GLU A 58 -0.64 -16.30 21.15
C GLU A 58 -0.61 -17.24 19.94
N LYS A 59 -0.84 -16.72 18.73
CA LYS A 59 -0.83 -17.53 17.50
C LYS A 59 0.53 -18.14 17.21
N ILE A 60 1.64 -17.47 17.53
CA ILE A 60 2.98 -18.04 17.40
C ILE A 60 3.12 -19.28 18.29
N LYS A 61 2.70 -19.19 19.55
CA LYS A 61 2.81 -20.29 20.52
C LYS A 61 1.85 -21.44 20.20
N GLU A 62 0.58 -21.14 19.96
CA GLU A 62 -0.46 -22.14 19.67
C GLU A 62 -0.15 -23.00 18.45
N ASN A 63 0.46 -22.40 17.43
CA ASN A 63 0.69 -23.05 16.14
C ASN A 63 2.14 -23.45 15.91
N GLU A 64 2.99 -23.35 16.94
CA GLU A 64 4.42 -23.66 16.88
C GLU A 64 5.11 -23.01 15.66
N ILE A 65 4.82 -21.73 15.47
CA ILE A 65 5.37 -20.94 14.37
C ILE A 65 6.87 -20.74 14.63
N LYS A 66 7.71 -21.16 13.68
CA LYS A 66 9.18 -21.07 13.79
C LYS A 66 9.75 -19.83 13.11
N ILE A 67 9.05 -19.34 12.09
CA ILE A 67 9.40 -18.13 11.34
C ILE A 67 8.12 -17.36 11.00
N LEU A 68 8.21 -16.03 11.00
CA LEU A 68 7.12 -15.16 10.59
C LEU A 68 7.54 -14.34 9.36
N ILE A 69 6.84 -14.55 8.26
CA ILE A 69 6.97 -13.76 7.04
C ILE A 69 5.89 -12.67 7.05
N ASP A 70 6.32 -11.42 7.01
CA ASP A 70 5.44 -10.27 6.94
C ASP A 70 5.40 -9.70 5.51
N ALA A 71 4.27 -9.92 4.85
CA ALA A 71 3.91 -9.38 3.55
C ALA A 71 2.69 -8.44 3.64
N SER A 72 2.52 -7.79 4.80
CA SER A 72 1.52 -6.73 4.97
C SER A 72 1.84 -5.51 4.10
N HIS A 73 0.82 -4.67 3.83
CA HIS A 73 1.01 -3.49 3.00
C HIS A 73 2.16 -2.62 3.52
N PRO A 74 3.01 -2.01 2.67
CA PRO A 74 4.09 -1.13 3.13
C PRO A 74 3.67 0.05 4.02
N TYR A 75 2.38 0.41 4.03
CA TYR A 75 1.81 1.46 4.89
C TYR A 75 1.20 0.90 6.19
N ALA A 76 1.23 -0.42 6.41
CA ALA A 76 0.70 -1.10 7.59
C ALA A 76 1.76 -1.12 8.72
N LEU A 77 2.13 0.07 9.19
CA LEU A 77 3.21 0.27 10.15
C LEU A 77 2.94 -0.43 11.49
N GLU A 78 1.69 -0.41 11.95
CA GLU A 78 1.33 -0.95 13.26
C GLU A 78 1.45 -2.48 13.31
N VAL A 79 0.92 -3.21 12.33
CA VAL A 79 1.06 -4.67 12.27
C VAL A 79 2.52 -5.09 12.07
N THR A 80 3.29 -4.32 11.28
CA THR A 80 4.74 -4.56 11.11
C THR A 80 5.46 -4.42 12.44
N LYS A 81 5.19 -3.34 13.19
CA LYS A 81 5.76 -3.11 14.53
C LYS A 81 5.41 -4.24 15.50
N ASN A 82 4.14 -4.63 15.54
CA ASN A 82 3.67 -5.71 16.41
C ASN A 82 4.28 -7.06 16.03
N ALA A 83 4.43 -7.35 14.74
CA ALA A 83 5.04 -8.59 14.27
C ALA A 83 6.52 -8.69 14.66
N ILE A 84 7.29 -7.60 14.51
CA ILE A 84 8.70 -7.55 14.93
C ILE A 84 8.81 -7.80 16.44
N ALA A 85 8.05 -7.06 17.26
CA ALA A 85 8.06 -7.22 18.71
C ALA A 85 7.63 -8.63 19.15
N ALA A 86 6.59 -9.21 18.52
CA ALA A 86 6.16 -10.56 18.80
C ALA A 86 7.25 -11.60 18.48
N CYS A 87 7.96 -11.44 17.37
CA CYS A 87 9.07 -12.33 17.01
C CYS A 87 10.24 -12.23 17.99
N GLU A 88 10.60 -11.02 18.40
CA GLU A 88 11.63 -10.79 19.42
C GLU A 88 11.26 -11.45 20.75
N GLU A 89 10.04 -11.23 21.24
CA GLU A 89 9.57 -11.79 22.52
C GLU A 89 9.36 -13.31 22.49
N CYS A 90 8.98 -13.87 21.33
CA CYS A 90 8.83 -15.32 21.15
C CYS A 90 10.11 -16.02 20.70
N ASN A 91 11.20 -15.27 20.47
CA ASN A 91 12.49 -15.79 19.98
C ASN A 91 12.35 -16.60 18.68
N ILE A 92 11.62 -16.06 17.70
CA ILE A 92 11.48 -16.63 16.36
C ILE A 92 12.00 -15.67 15.30
N GLU A 93 12.38 -16.19 14.12
CA GLU A 93 12.90 -15.32 13.07
C GLU A 93 11.78 -14.56 12.34
N TYR A 94 11.99 -13.25 12.19
CA TYR A 94 11.14 -12.36 11.41
C TYR A 94 11.76 -12.11 10.04
N PHE A 95 10.94 -12.16 8.99
CA PHE A 95 11.31 -11.84 7.62
C PHE A 95 10.30 -10.87 7.02
N ARG A 96 10.78 -9.76 6.43
CA ARG A 96 9.91 -8.79 5.77
C ARG A 96 10.02 -8.94 4.27
N TYR A 97 8.89 -9.14 3.61
CA TYR A 97 8.79 -8.86 2.18
C TYR A 97 8.25 -7.45 1.95
N GLU A 98 9.03 -6.64 1.25
CA GLU A 98 8.60 -5.31 0.85
C GLU A 98 9.13 -4.98 -0.54
N ARG A 99 8.22 -4.97 -1.52
CA ARG A 99 8.56 -4.63 -2.89
C ARG A 99 9.25 -3.25 -3.00
N PRO A 100 10.22 -3.08 -3.91
CA PRO A 100 10.84 -1.79 -4.20
C PRO A 100 9.80 -0.73 -4.56
N SER A 101 10.14 0.53 -4.26
CA SER A 101 9.36 1.67 -4.70
C SER A 101 9.45 1.83 -6.22
N ILE A 102 8.32 2.06 -6.88
CA ILE A 102 8.31 2.42 -8.31
C ILE A 102 8.89 3.83 -8.51
N VAL A 103 8.71 4.70 -7.51
CA VAL A 103 9.14 6.10 -7.55
C VAL A 103 10.65 6.21 -7.67
N GLU A 104 11.39 5.27 -7.08
CA GLU A 104 12.86 5.26 -7.09
C GLU A 104 13.44 5.27 -8.52
N LYS A 105 12.72 4.67 -9.49
CA LYS A 105 13.07 4.68 -10.92
C LYS A 105 13.07 6.08 -11.55
N TYR A 106 12.35 7.02 -10.93
CA TYR A 106 12.07 8.35 -11.44
C TYR A 106 12.56 9.48 -10.52
N LYS A 107 13.34 9.17 -9.48
CA LYS A 107 13.76 10.14 -8.45
C LYS A 107 14.54 11.34 -8.97
N ASP A 108 15.26 11.17 -10.08
CA ASP A 108 16.06 12.24 -10.70
C ASP A 108 15.22 13.13 -11.63
N ASN A 109 13.94 12.80 -11.85
CA ASN A 109 13.05 13.61 -12.66
C ASN A 109 12.48 14.77 -11.82
N PRO A 110 12.65 16.04 -12.24
CA PRO A 110 12.24 17.21 -11.46
C PRO A 110 10.71 17.37 -11.29
N ASN A 111 9.92 16.60 -12.04
CA ASN A 111 8.47 16.56 -11.91
C ASN A 111 7.98 15.53 -10.90
N VAL A 112 8.84 14.62 -10.44
CA VAL A 112 8.51 13.60 -9.43
C VAL A 112 9.05 14.05 -8.08
N ILE A 113 8.14 14.31 -7.13
CA ILE A 113 8.49 14.86 -5.82
C ILE A 113 7.95 13.90 -4.75
N THR A 114 8.85 13.30 -3.98
CA THR A 114 8.48 12.54 -2.77
C THR A 114 8.34 13.50 -1.60
N VAL A 115 7.31 13.31 -0.77
CA VAL A 115 7.09 14.09 0.45
C VAL A 115 6.87 13.15 1.62
N GLU A 116 7.51 13.43 2.75
CA GLU A 116 7.50 12.56 3.94
C GLU A 116 6.29 12.83 4.85
N SER A 117 5.60 13.97 4.66
CA SER A 117 4.46 14.36 5.47
C SER A 117 3.40 15.15 4.70
N TYR A 118 2.18 15.19 5.25
CA TYR A 118 1.11 16.05 4.72
C TYR A 118 1.40 17.54 4.95
N GLU A 119 2.18 17.89 5.98
CA GLU A 119 2.59 19.27 6.23
C GLU A 119 3.54 19.75 5.11
N GLU A 120 4.56 18.95 4.79
CA GLU A 120 5.44 19.20 3.66
C GLU A 120 4.65 19.26 2.35
N LEU A 121 3.74 18.30 2.14
CA LEU A 121 2.85 18.30 0.99
C LEU A 121 2.10 19.63 0.83
N GLY A 122 1.53 20.17 1.91
CA GLY A 122 0.84 21.47 1.89
C GLY A 122 1.76 22.63 1.47
N LYS A 123 3.02 22.64 1.93
CA LYS A 123 4.02 23.66 1.55
C LYS A 123 4.37 23.60 0.07
N HIS A 124 4.33 22.42 -0.54
CA HIS A 124 4.57 22.25 -1.97
C HIS A 124 3.33 22.59 -2.80
N LEU A 125 2.18 22.03 -2.44
CA LEU A 125 0.94 22.20 -3.20
C LEU A 125 0.46 23.66 -3.23
N SER A 126 0.66 24.42 -2.15
CA SER A 126 0.32 25.86 -2.10
C SER A 126 1.07 26.73 -3.12
N LYS A 127 2.18 26.23 -3.68
CA LYS A 127 2.96 26.91 -4.73
C LYS A 127 2.49 26.55 -6.15
N ILE A 128 1.69 25.50 -6.30
CA ILE A 128 1.10 25.11 -7.58
C ILE A 128 -0.04 26.08 -7.90
N ARG A 129 -0.11 26.55 -9.13
CA ARG A 129 -1.25 27.34 -9.63
C ARG A 129 -2.05 26.43 -10.55
N GLY A 130 -3.32 26.18 -10.23
CA GLY A 130 -4.20 25.31 -11.01
C GLY A 130 -4.71 24.10 -10.24
N THR A 131 -5.36 23.20 -10.96
CA THR A 131 -6.09 22.06 -10.38
C THR A 131 -5.14 20.96 -9.92
N ILE A 132 -5.44 20.32 -8.79
CA ILE A 132 -4.72 19.15 -8.29
C ILE A 132 -5.60 17.91 -8.44
N LEU A 133 -5.08 16.87 -9.09
CA LEU A 133 -5.74 15.56 -9.11
C LEU A 133 -5.29 14.73 -7.91
N ASN A 134 -6.18 14.54 -6.95
CA ASN A 134 -5.94 13.64 -5.82
C ASN A 134 -6.31 12.20 -6.18
N THR A 135 -5.30 11.33 -6.20
CA THR A 135 -5.42 9.90 -6.52
C THR A 135 -5.11 8.99 -5.32
N THR A 136 -5.10 9.54 -4.10
CA THR A 136 -4.75 8.81 -2.86
C THR A 136 -5.93 8.08 -2.22
N GLY A 137 -7.11 8.15 -2.83
CA GLY A 137 -8.37 7.56 -2.34
C GLY A 137 -9.04 8.37 -1.23
N SER A 138 -10.17 7.87 -0.70
CA SER A 138 -11.03 8.61 0.23
C SER A 138 -10.42 8.83 1.62
N ARG A 139 -9.65 7.87 2.12
CA ARG A 139 -9.15 7.83 3.52
C ARG A 139 -8.34 9.06 3.96
N ASN A 140 -7.77 9.82 3.02
CA ASN A 140 -6.92 10.97 3.36
C ASN A 140 -7.52 12.31 2.92
N ILE A 141 -8.76 12.31 2.40
CA ILE A 141 -9.40 13.52 1.90
C ILE A 141 -9.53 14.55 3.02
N LYS A 142 -10.02 14.16 4.20
CA LYS A 142 -10.08 15.04 5.36
C LYS A 142 -8.73 15.73 5.64
N ARG A 143 -7.63 14.96 5.69
CA ARG A 143 -6.27 15.50 5.91
C ARG A 143 -5.83 16.48 4.82
N ILE A 144 -6.30 16.30 3.59
CA ILE A 144 -6.01 17.18 2.46
C ILE A 144 -6.83 18.47 2.55
N LEU A 145 -8.11 18.38 2.93
CA LEU A 145 -8.95 19.56 3.18
C LEU A 145 -8.38 20.41 4.31
N ASP A 146 -7.89 19.76 5.38
CA ASP A 146 -7.27 20.44 6.53
C ASP A 146 -6.00 21.24 6.16
N LEU A 147 -5.41 21.01 4.97
CA LEU A 147 -4.29 21.82 4.45
C LEU A 147 -4.74 23.20 3.97
N ASN A 148 -6.05 23.45 3.82
CA ASN A 148 -6.63 24.73 3.39
C ASN A 148 -5.98 25.30 2.11
N LEU A 149 -5.77 24.42 1.11
CA LEU A 149 -5.13 24.80 -0.14
C LEU A 149 -6.04 25.72 -0.97
N PRO A 150 -5.48 26.74 -1.65
CA PRO A 150 -6.26 27.63 -2.53
C PRO A 150 -6.63 26.97 -3.87
N ASN A 151 -6.08 25.79 -4.15
CA ASN A 151 -6.23 25.06 -5.40
C ASN A 151 -7.58 24.32 -5.48
N PRO A 152 -8.24 24.28 -6.65
CA PRO A 152 -9.25 23.26 -6.92
C PRO A 152 -8.63 21.87 -6.80
N ILE A 153 -9.30 20.95 -6.13
CA ILE A 153 -8.84 19.55 -5.98
C ILE A 153 -9.92 18.62 -6.49
N ILE A 154 -9.55 17.77 -7.45
CA ILE A 154 -10.43 16.71 -7.95
C ILE A 154 -10.04 15.41 -7.27
N HIS A 155 -10.97 14.85 -6.50
CA HIS A 155 -10.78 13.66 -5.68
C HIS A 155 -11.25 12.43 -6.44
N ARG A 156 -10.30 11.56 -6.81
CA ARG A 156 -10.62 10.28 -7.42
C ARG A 156 -10.78 9.21 -6.34
N VAL A 157 -11.98 8.64 -6.25
CA VAL A 157 -12.38 7.70 -5.20
C VAL A 157 -13.12 6.48 -5.74
N LEU A 158 -13.20 5.42 -4.93
CA LEU A 158 -13.98 4.23 -5.28
C LEU A 158 -15.48 4.55 -5.19
N PRO A 159 -16.31 4.10 -6.14
CA PRO A 159 -17.75 4.40 -6.15
C PRO A 159 -18.53 3.46 -5.22
N THR A 160 -18.28 3.52 -3.91
CA THR A 160 -19.08 2.80 -2.90
C THR A 160 -19.97 3.76 -2.13
N LEU A 161 -21.14 3.29 -1.69
CA LEU A 161 -22.10 4.09 -0.91
C LEU A 161 -21.44 4.74 0.30
N LYS A 162 -20.73 3.93 1.11
CA LYS A 162 -19.99 4.41 2.27
C LYS A 162 -19.02 5.56 1.93
N VAL A 163 -18.29 5.45 0.81
CA VAL A 163 -17.37 6.52 0.41
C VAL A 163 -18.13 7.76 -0.01
N MET A 164 -19.22 7.64 -0.77
CA MET A 164 -20.02 8.81 -1.16
C MET A 164 -20.63 9.54 0.05
N GLU A 165 -21.14 8.79 1.03
CA GLU A 165 -21.63 9.35 2.31
C GLU A 165 -20.53 10.10 3.05
N GLU A 166 -19.34 9.49 3.20
CA GLU A 166 -18.18 10.15 3.82
C GLU A 166 -17.78 11.46 3.10
N LEU A 167 -17.91 11.54 1.77
CA LEU A 167 -17.59 12.76 1.03
C LEU A 167 -18.65 13.86 1.19
N ASP A 168 -19.93 13.49 1.26
CA ASP A 168 -21.03 14.41 1.51
C ASP A 168 -20.93 15.03 2.91
N GLU A 169 -20.62 14.22 3.94
CA GLU A 169 -20.37 14.68 5.30
C GLU A 169 -19.19 15.66 5.40
N LEU A 170 -18.18 15.50 4.53
CA LEU A 170 -17.04 16.41 4.41
C LEU A 170 -17.35 17.67 3.59
N GLY A 171 -18.56 17.80 3.05
CA GLY A 171 -19.00 18.94 2.25
C GLY A 171 -18.34 19.04 0.88
N LEU A 172 -17.81 17.93 0.33
CA LEU A 172 -17.26 17.93 -1.02
C LEU A 172 -18.39 18.13 -2.03
N LYS A 173 -18.16 19.04 -2.97
CA LYS A 173 -19.10 19.26 -4.06
C LYS A 173 -18.96 18.16 -5.13
N PRO A 174 -20.05 17.73 -5.78
CA PRO A 174 -20.01 16.70 -6.82
C PRO A 174 -19.01 16.98 -7.95
N GLU A 175 -18.82 18.24 -8.35
CA GLU A 175 -17.85 18.63 -9.39
C GLU A 175 -16.38 18.37 -9.01
N SER A 176 -16.10 18.17 -7.72
CA SER A 176 -14.76 17.86 -7.20
C SER A 176 -14.52 16.35 -7.07
N ILE A 177 -15.43 15.51 -7.55
CA ILE A 177 -15.39 14.04 -7.34
C ILE A 177 -15.34 13.32 -8.69
N VAL A 178 -14.38 12.40 -8.80
CA VAL A 178 -14.34 11.37 -9.86
C VAL A 178 -14.49 10.01 -9.20
N ALA A 179 -15.69 9.44 -9.26
CA ALA A 179 -16.00 8.15 -8.67
C ALA A 179 -15.73 7.02 -9.68
N MET A 180 -14.61 6.30 -9.54
CA MET A 180 -14.23 5.22 -10.45
C MET A 180 -13.32 4.17 -9.81
N LYS A 181 -13.39 2.93 -10.29
CA LYS A 181 -12.49 1.85 -9.87
C LYS A 181 -11.28 1.77 -10.81
N GLY A 182 -10.08 1.77 -10.23
CA GLY A 182 -8.82 1.53 -10.94
C GLY A 182 -8.42 0.05 -11.03
N PRO A 183 -7.21 -0.26 -11.55
CA PRO A 183 -6.16 0.67 -11.99
C PRO A 183 -6.55 1.49 -13.22
N ILE A 184 -5.94 2.66 -13.38
CA ILE A 184 -6.23 3.61 -14.47
C ILE A 184 -5.05 3.66 -15.43
N SER A 185 -5.34 3.49 -16.72
CA SER A 185 -4.31 3.50 -17.76
C SER A 185 -3.62 4.85 -17.88
N TYR A 186 -2.41 4.84 -18.45
CA TYR A 186 -1.66 6.05 -18.81
C TYR A 186 -2.53 7.04 -19.61
N GLU A 187 -3.19 6.58 -20.67
CA GLU A 187 -4.03 7.42 -21.54
C GLU A 187 -5.19 8.07 -20.77
N LEU A 188 -5.83 7.33 -19.87
CA LEU A 188 -6.95 7.88 -19.10
C LEU A 188 -6.46 8.85 -18.01
N ASN A 189 -5.27 8.65 -17.42
CA ASN A 189 -4.67 9.67 -16.56
C ASN A 189 -4.36 10.95 -17.35
N LYS A 190 -3.84 10.86 -18.58
CA LYS A 190 -3.64 12.04 -19.45
C LYS A 190 -4.95 12.75 -19.80
N ALA A 191 -6.01 11.98 -20.06
CA ALA A 191 -7.33 12.54 -20.28
C ALA A 191 -7.82 13.34 -19.07
N PHE A 192 -7.67 12.81 -17.84
CA PHE A 192 -8.01 13.55 -16.62
C PHE A 192 -7.16 14.81 -16.41
N ILE A 193 -5.85 14.73 -16.69
CA ILE A 193 -4.97 15.91 -16.61
C ILE A 193 -5.50 17.01 -17.52
N ARG A 194 -5.84 16.66 -18.77
CA ARG A 194 -6.32 17.61 -19.77
C ARG A 194 -7.71 18.14 -19.47
N GLU A 195 -8.65 17.27 -19.09
CA GLU A 195 -10.04 17.62 -18.77
C GLU A 195 -10.11 18.63 -17.62
N HIS A 196 -9.32 18.42 -16.57
CA HIS A 196 -9.34 19.26 -15.37
C HIS A 196 -8.30 20.38 -15.39
N SER A 197 -7.54 20.53 -16.49
CA SER A 197 -6.39 21.45 -16.57
C SER A 197 -5.49 21.30 -15.33
N ALA A 198 -5.15 20.06 -15.02
CA ALA A 198 -4.41 19.72 -13.81
C ALA A 198 -2.95 20.12 -13.94
N GLU A 199 -2.40 20.67 -12.86
CA GLU A 199 -1.02 21.15 -12.77
C GLU A 199 -0.21 20.32 -11.75
N ALA A 200 -0.91 19.48 -10.97
CA ALA A 200 -0.29 18.46 -10.17
C ALA A 200 -1.16 17.21 -10.00
N ILE A 201 -0.50 16.07 -9.80
CA ILE A 201 -1.11 14.83 -9.29
C ILE A 201 -0.61 14.60 -7.87
N LEU A 202 -1.52 14.32 -6.94
CA LEU A 202 -1.21 13.79 -5.62
C LEU A 202 -1.45 12.28 -5.62
N THR A 203 -0.45 11.50 -5.22
CA THR A 203 -0.53 10.04 -5.23
C THR A 203 0.21 9.36 -4.09
N LYS A 204 0.10 8.02 -4.05
CA LYS A 204 0.85 7.13 -3.19
C LYS A 204 1.61 6.13 -4.06
N ASP A 205 2.72 5.63 -3.55
CA ASP A 205 3.33 4.45 -4.14
C ASP A 205 2.50 3.23 -3.78
N SER A 206 1.52 2.94 -4.64
CA SER A 206 0.70 1.73 -4.59
C SER A 206 1.25 0.64 -5.51
N GLY A 207 2.50 0.78 -5.99
CA GLY A 207 3.19 -0.11 -6.93
C GLY A 207 2.41 -0.38 -8.21
N ILE A 208 2.70 -1.52 -8.85
CA ILE A 208 2.21 -1.85 -10.20
C ILE A 208 0.69 -2.01 -10.19
N GLN A 209 0.15 -2.76 -9.23
CA GLN A 209 -1.30 -2.98 -9.15
C GLN A 209 -2.11 -1.71 -8.87
N GLY A 210 -1.49 -0.72 -8.22
CA GLY A 210 -2.10 0.58 -8.02
C GLY A 210 -1.99 1.52 -9.22
N GLY A 211 -1.36 1.09 -10.32
CA GLY A 211 -1.10 1.87 -11.52
C GLY A 211 -0.19 3.08 -11.27
N THR A 212 0.80 2.93 -10.37
CA THR A 212 1.64 4.06 -9.92
C THR A 212 2.51 4.59 -11.06
N GLU A 213 3.07 3.68 -11.86
CA GLU A 213 3.92 4.03 -13.00
C GLU A 213 3.14 4.80 -14.07
N GLU A 214 1.91 4.38 -14.38
CA GLU A 214 1.04 5.06 -15.34
C GLU A 214 0.72 6.50 -14.95
N LYS A 215 0.58 6.77 -13.64
CA LYS A 215 0.39 8.13 -13.12
C LYS A 215 1.65 8.97 -13.24
N ILE A 216 2.80 8.40 -12.91
CA ILE A 216 4.11 9.07 -13.00
C ILE A 216 4.41 9.44 -14.45
N LEU A 217 4.28 8.48 -15.37
CA LEU A 217 4.51 8.71 -16.80
C LEU A 217 3.53 9.74 -17.37
N ALA A 218 2.25 9.66 -17.02
CA ALA A 218 1.27 10.65 -17.46
C ALA A 218 1.60 12.07 -16.97
N ALA A 219 2.08 12.21 -15.73
CA ALA A 219 2.51 13.50 -15.18
C ALA A 219 3.75 14.05 -15.89
N ILE A 220 4.78 13.21 -16.07
CA ILE A 220 6.03 13.56 -16.75
C ILE A 220 5.74 14.03 -18.18
N ASP A 221 4.99 13.23 -18.95
CA ASP A 221 4.70 13.51 -20.36
C ASP A 221 3.74 14.69 -20.55
N SER A 222 2.95 15.03 -19.53
CA SER A 222 2.11 16.24 -19.53
C SER A 222 2.84 17.45 -18.95
N ASN A 223 4.11 17.28 -18.53
CA ASN A 223 4.94 18.30 -17.89
C ASN A 223 4.31 18.94 -16.64
N ILE A 224 3.62 18.14 -15.83
CA ILE A 224 3.02 18.56 -14.55
C ILE A 224 3.74 17.90 -13.37
N LYS A 225 3.57 18.43 -12.15
CA LYS A 225 4.18 17.83 -10.97
C LYS A 225 3.40 16.59 -10.51
N ILE A 226 4.10 15.57 -10.00
CA ILE A 226 3.50 14.47 -9.26
C ILE A 226 4.12 14.39 -7.87
N PHE A 227 3.28 14.53 -6.87
CA PHE A 227 3.64 14.42 -5.47
C PHE A 227 3.28 13.02 -4.98
N VAL A 228 4.30 12.27 -4.58
CA VAL A 228 4.12 10.96 -3.96
C VAL A 228 4.27 11.12 -2.45
N VAL A 229 3.19 10.89 -1.71
CA VAL A 229 3.26 10.84 -0.24
C VAL A 229 3.96 9.54 0.14
N ASP A 230 5.20 9.70 0.61
CA ASP A 230 6.14 8.61 0.81
C ASP A 230 5.70 7.67 1.93
N ARG A 231 6.23 6.46 1.87
CA ARG A 231 6.21 5.48 2.93
C ARG A 231 7.25 5.93 3.96
N VAL A 232 6.92 5.88 5.24
CA VAL A 232 7.95 6.05 6.29
C VAL A 232 8.94 4.89 6.12
N ASN A 233 10.10 5.17 5.54
CA ASN A 233 11.15 4.18 5.33
C ASN A 233 11.88 3.94 6.65
N SER A 234 11.38 2.99 7.46
CA SER A 234 12.18 2.39 8.51
C SER A 234 12.86 1.12 7.98
N ILE A 235 14.17 1.00 8.18
CA ILE A 235 14.90 -0.24 7.90
C ILE A 235 14.31 -1.32 8.80
N LYS A 236 13.82 -2.40 8.20
CA LYS A 236 13.26 -3.56 8.91
C LYS A 236 14.27 -4.71 8.89
N PRO A 237 14.34 -5.54 9.96
CA PRO A 237 15.22 -6.70 9.99
C PRO A 237 14.84 -7.70 8.88
N ASN A 238 15.85 -8.32 8.28
CA ASN A 238 15.71 -9.35 7.23
C ASN A 238 14.70 -8.96 6.13
N GLN A 239 14.83 -7.75 5.57
CA GLN A 239 13.97 -7.24 4.52
C GLN A 239 14.42 -7.70 3.12
N PHE A 240 13.46 -8.18 2.32
CA PHE A 240 13.65 -8.63 0.94
C PHE A 240 12.75 -7.84 -0.01
N GLY A 241 13.32 -7.36 -1.11
CA GLY A 241 12.59 -6.70 -2.21
C GLY A 241 12.02 -7.67 -3.25
N ASN A 242 12.51 -8.90 -3.27
CA ASN A 242 12.15 -9.91 -4.27
C ASN A 242 11.55 -11.14 -3.56
N ALA A 243 10.37 -11.56 -4.02
CA ALA A 243 9.64 -12.68 -3.42
C ALA A 243 10.36 -14.01 -3.61
N GLU A 244 10.90 -14.28 -4.81
CA GLU A 244 11.64 -15.50 -5.11
C GLU A 244 12.93 -15.60 -4.29
N GLU A 245 13.64 -14.48 -4.11
CA GLU A 245 14.85 -14.45 -3.28
C GLU A 245 14.53 -14.76 -1.81
N LEU A 246 13.48 -14.15 -1.25
CA LEU A 246 13.02 -14.45 0.10
C LEU A 246 12.66 -15.93 0.22
N ILE A 247 11.83 -16.46 -0.66
CA ILE A 247 11.37 -17.84 -0.56
C ILE A 247 12.51 -18.84 -0.76
N ARG A 248 13.44 -18.58 -1.68
CA ARG A 248 14.66 -19.38 -1.84
C ARG A 248 15.51 -19.36 -0.57
N PHE A 249 15.65 -18.20 0.07
CA PHE A 249 16.36 -18.08 1.34
C PHE A 249 15.68 -18.90 2.45
N ILE A 250 14.36 -18.76 2.61
CA ILE A 250 13.57 -19.51 3.60
C ILE A 250 13.70 -21.01 3.35
N ARG A 251 13.55 -21.44 2.10
CA ARG A 251 13.67 -22.86 1.73
C ARG A 251 15.05 -23.38 2.14
N ASN A 252 16.14 -22.76 1.69
CA ASN A 252 17.49 -23.23 1.97
C ASN A 252 17.86 -23.25 3.47
N LYS A 253 17.27 -22.37 4.28
CA LYS A 253 17.59 -22.25 5.70
C LYS A 253 16.75 -23.15 6.61
N PHE A 254 15.51 -23.45 6.22
CA PHE A 254 14.54 -24.12 7.10
C PHE A 254 13.94 -25.42 6.55
N TYR A 255 14.22 -25.79 5.29
CA TYR A 255 13.71 -26.99 4.60
C TYR A 255 14.82 -27.70 3.81
#